data_AF-A0A261KM75-F1
#
_entry.id   AF-A0A261KM75-F1
#
_cell.length_a   1.000
_cell.length_b   1.000
_cell.length_c   1.000
_cell.angle_alpha   90.00
_cell.angle_beta   90.00
_cell.angle_gamma   90.00
#
_symmetry.space_group_name_H-M   'P 1'
#
loop_
_entity.id
_entity.type
_entity.pdbx_description
1 polymer ?
#
loop_
_entity_poly.entity_id
_entity_poly.type
_entity_poly.pdbx_seq_one_letter_code
_entity_poly.pdbx_strand_id
1 'polypeptide(L)'
;MTIKRKANTFKALQKIGFTDYISEVLTDSNLGERSAKLISIDDFSRMIIYAASQGKKEAIALNMALTKMSLTDFFRDAFGARPLTIEEKRKAFYETYVASLGWEGWLIMDRWEDEIILESYLFLMGDMN
;
A
#
# COMPACT_ATOMS: atom_id res chain seq x y z
N MET A 1 10.98 -8.39 20.06
CA MET A 1 11.31 -6.95 20.04
C MET A 1 10.01 -6.16 20.19
N THR A 2 9.70 -5.71 21.40
CA THR A 2 8.46 -4.96 21.68
C THR A 2 8.65 -3.56 21.13
N ILE A 3 7.87 -3.19 20.09
CA ILE A 3 7.84 -1.81 19.60
C ILE A 3 7.41 -0.94 20.80
N LYS A 4 8.33 -0.17 21.38
CA LYS A 4 8.01 0.83 22.42
C LYS A 4 7.18 1.95 21.77
N ARG A 5 5.92 1.66 21.43
CA ARG A 5 4.95 2.65 20.97
C ARG A 5 4.69 3.59 22.14
N LYS A 6 4.75 4.92 21.92
CA LYS A 6 4.32 5.89 22.93
C LYS A 6 2.93 5.46 23.40
N ALA A 7 2.73 5.23 24.70
CA ALA A 7 1.51 4.65 25.25
C ALA A 7 0.22 5.36 24.78
N ASN A 8 0.33 6.65 24.43
CA ASN A 8 -0.76 7.46 23.89
C ASN A 8 -1.17 7.04 22.46
N THR A 9 -0.24 6.66 21.59
CA THR A 9 -0.52 6.22 20.22
C THR A 9 -1.25 4.89 20.20
N PHE A 10 -0.80 3.94 21.04
CA PHE A 10 -1.45 2.63 21.13
C PHE A 10 -2.88 2.74 21.64
N LYS A 11 -3.11 3.54 22.70
CA LYS A 11 -4.45 3.83 23.20
C LYS A 11 -5.34 4.51 22.15
N ALA A 12 -4.78 5.42 21.36
CA ALA A 12 -5.54 6.09 20.29
C ALA A 12 -5.92 5.11 19.17
N LEU A 13 -5.03 4.19 18.80
CA LEU A 13 -5.32 3.12 17.85
C LEU A 13 -6.39 2.16 18.38
N GLN A 14 -6.33 1.77 19.66
CA GLN A 14 -7.35 0.89 20.26
C GLN A 14 -8.74 1.53 20.25
N LYS A 15 -8.85 2.85 20.40
CA LYS A 15 -10.14 3.58 20.30
C LYS A 15 -10.80 3.48 18.92
N ILE A 16 -10.03 3.22 17.86
CA ILE A 16 -10.55 2.99 16.51
C ILE A 16 -10.63 1.49 16.16
N GLY A 17 -10.52 0.62 17.17
CA GLY A 17 -10.67 -0.83 17.03
C GLY A 17 -9.39 -1.59 16.68
N PHE A 18 -8.20 -0.97 16.78
CA PHE A 18 -6.93 -1.67 16.51
C PHE A 18 -6.70 -2.77 17.56
N THR A 19 -6.45 -4.00 17.11
CA THR A 19 -6.36 -5.17 17.99
C THR A 19 -4.93 -5.54 18.38
N ASP A 20 -3.94 -5.12 17.59
CA ASP A 20 -2.54 -5.56 17.71
C ASP A 20 -2.39 -7.09 17.56
N TYR A 21 -3.34 -7.73 16.89
CA TYR A 21 -3.25 -9.15 16.61
C TYR A 21 -2.15 -9.39 15.57
N ILE A 22 -1.07 -10.07 16.01
CA ILE A 22 0.06 -10.43 15.17
C ILE A 22 0.04 -11.94 14.98
N SER A 23 -0.07 -12.39 13.72
CA SER A 23 0.10 -13.79 13.36
C SER A 23 1.55 -14.05 13.02
N GLU A 24 2.16 -15.09 13.59
CA GLU A 24 3.48 -15.56 13.19
C GLU A 24 3.33 -16.67 12.16
N VAL A 25 3.95 -16.48 10.99
CA VAL A 25 3.99 -17.46 9.90
C VAL A 25 5.43 -17.88 9.69
N LEU A 26 5.65 -19.19 9.64
CA LEU A 26 6.95 -19.74 9.28
C LEU A 26 7.16 -19.54 7.78
N THR A 27 8.27 -18.92 7.42
CA THR A 27 8.70 -18.78 6.03
C THR A 27 9.83 -19.76 5.79
N ASP A 28 9.62 -20.67 4.83
CA ASP A 28 10.69 -21.51 4.31
C ASP A 28 11.60 -20.64 3.45
N SER A 29 12.73 -20.24 4.03
CA SER A 29 13.83 -19.71 3.25
C SER A 29 14.88 -20.81 3.14
N ASN A 30 15.46 -21.00 1.95
CA ASN A 30 16.57 -21.94 1.68
C ASN A 30 17.84 -21.68 2.54
N LEU A 31 17.76 -20.76 3.52
CA LEU A 31 18.82 -20.29 4.42
C LEU A 31 18.44 -20.43 5.91
N GLY A 32 17.36 -21.13 6.24
CA GLY A 32 16.89 -21.39 7.61
C GLY A 32 15.46 -20.91 7.87
N GLU A 33 14.86 -21.44 8.93
CA GLU A 33 13.51 -21.10 9.37
C GLU A 33 13.47 -19.64 9.83
N ARG A 34 12.73 -18.79 9.10
CA ARG A 34 12.51 -17.39 9.47
C ARG A 34 11.03 -17.21 9.79
N SER A 35 10.70 -16.65 10.95
CA SER A 35 9.32 -16.28 11.26
C SER A 35 9.01 -14.86 10.78
N ALA A 36 7.92 -14.72 10.04
CA ALA A 36 7.36 -13.44 9.64
C ALA A 36 6.19 -13.08 10.57
N LYS A 37 6.15 -11.83 11.01
CA LYS A 37 5.02 -11.28 11.79
C LYS A 37 4.09 -10.56 10.84
N LEU A 38 2.85 -11.01 10.76
CA LEU A 38 1.80 -10.43 9.92
C LEU A 38 0.81 -9.64 10.77
N ILE A 39 0.28 -8.56 10.20
CA ILE A 39 -0.85 -7.80 10.76
C ILE A 39 -2.09 -8.08 9.90
N SER A 40 -3.28 -7.98 10.50
CA SER A 40 -4.52 -8.05 9.74
C SER A 40 -4.67 -6.85 8.81
N ILE A 41 -5.39 -7.03 7.71
CA ILE A 41 -5.72 -5.93 6.79
C ILE A 41 -6.58 -4.86 7.47
N ASP A 42 -7.40 -5.25 8.44
CA ASP A 42 -8.20 -4.33 9.25
C ASP A 42 -7.32 -3.44 10.12
N ASP A 43 -6.35 -4.03 10.83
CA ASP A 43 -5.41 -3.27 11.65
C ASP A 43 -4.48 -2.40 10.80
N PHE A 44 -4.09 -2.86 9.61
CA PHE A 44 -3.37 -2.04 8.64
C PHE A 44 -4.21 -0.82 8.19
N SER A 45 -5.48 -1.04 7.84
CA SER A 45 -6.40 0.04 7.43
C SER A 45 -6.60 1.06 8.55
N ARG A 46 -6.75 0.60 9.80
CA ARG A 46 -6.83 1.47 10.99
C ARG A 46 -5.55 2.29 11.20
N MET A 47 -4.39 1.70 10.95
CA MET A 47 -3.12 2.42 11.01
C MET A 47 -3.03 3.54 9.96
N ILE A 48 -3.51 3.30 8.74
CA ILE A 48 -3.57 4.33 7.68
C ILE A 48 -4.49 5.47 8.12
N ILE A 49 -5.71 5.16 8.57
CA ILE A 49 -6.68 6.16 9.05
C ILE A 49 -6.10 6.98 10.20
N TYR A 50 -5.48 6.32 11.18
CA TYR A 50 -4.84 7.00 12.30
C TYR A 50 -3.72 7.92 11.81
N ALA A 51 -2.80 7.44 10.97
CA ALA A 51 -1.70 8.24 10.43
C ALA A 51 -2.22 9.45 9.63
N ALA A 52 -3.26 9.26 8.83
CA ALA A 52 -3.92 10.34 8.11
C ALA A 52 -4.53 11.38 9.06
N SER A 53 -5.18 10.95 10.15
CA SER A 53 -5.70 11.86 11.20
C SER A 53 -4.62 12.68 11.90
N GLN A 54 -3.38 12.19 11.90
CA GLN A 54 -2.20 12.89 12.42
C GLN A 54 -1.54 13.80 11.36
N GLY A 55 -2.16 13.98 10.19
CA GLY A 55 -1.65 14.84 9.12
C GLY A 55 -0.50 14.23 8.32
N LYS A 56 -0.28 12.91 8.38
CA LYS A 56 0.76 12.25 7.57
C LYS A 56 0.33 12.24 6.11
N LYS A 57 1.05 12.97 5.26
CA LYS A 57 0.72 13.19 3.84
C LYS A 57 0.65 11.89 3.07
N GLU A 58 1.56 10.97 3.32
CA GLU A 58 1.64 9.66 2.67
C GLU A 58 0.43 8.81 3.01
N ALA A 59 -0.02 8.84 4.28
CA ALA A 59 -1.21 8.12 4.70
C ALA A 59 -2.50 8.75 4.13
N ILE A 60 -2.55 10.08 4.02
CA ILE A 60 -3.66 10.79 3.36
C ILE A 60 -3.71 10.41 1.88
N ALA A 61 -2.58 10.50 1.18
CA ALA A 61 -2.46 10.14 -0.24
C ALA A 61 -2.85 8.67 -0.49
N LEU A 62 -2.37 7.75 0.36
CA LEU A 62 -2.70 6.33 0.29
C LEU A 62 -4.20 6.11 0.49
N ASN A 63 -4.79 6.74 1.50
CA ASN A 63 -6.22 6.63 1.77
C ASN A 63 -7.08 7.20 0.63
N MET A 64 -6.67 8.34 0.05
CA MET A 64 -7.34 8.95 -1.10
C MET A 64 -7.29 8.06 -2.34
N ALA A 65 -6.12 7.49 -2.65
CA ALA A 65 -5.93 6.61 -3.79
C ALA A 65 -6.77 5.33 -3.68
N LEU A 66 -6.73 4.66 -2.51
CA LEU A 66 -7.57 3.48 -2.25
C LEU A 66 -9.06 3.80 -2.35
N THR A 67 -9.50 4.89 -1.72
CA THR A 67 -10.91 5.30 -1.72
C THR A 67 -11.40 5.62 -3.12
N LYS A 68 -10.65 6.43 -3.89
CA LYS A 68 -11.02 6.82 -5.25
C LYS A 68 -11.08 5.60 -6.18
N MET A 69 -10.12 4.68 -6.07
CA MET A 69 -10.12 3.43 -6.83
C MET A 69 -11.38 2.61 -6.54
N SER A 70 -11.70 2.36 -5.27
CA SER A 70 -12.90 1.61 -4.89
C SER A 70 -14.19 2.30 -5.34
N LEU A 71 -14.32 3.61 -5.12
CA LEU A 71 -15.50 4.37 -5.55
C LEU A 71 -15.67 4.35 -7.07
N THR A 72 -14.57 4.42 -7.83
CA THR A 72 -14.62 4.36 -9.29
C THR A 72 -15.25 3.07 -9.78
N ASP A 73 -14.90 1.93 -9.18
CA ASP A 73 -15.53 0.65 -9.51
C ASP A 73 -17.03 0.63 -9.17
N PHE A 74 -17.41 1.11 -7.98
CA PHE A 74 -18.83 1.21 -7.61
C PHE A 74 -19.63 2.07 -8.58
N PHE A 75 -19.08 3.22 -9.00
CA PHE A 75 -19.72 4.07 -9.99
C PHE A 75 -19.86 3.37 -11.34
N ARG A 76 -18.79 2.71 -11.82
CA ARG A 76 -18.83 2.00 -13.10
C ARG A 76 -19.92 0.92 -13.10
N ASP A 77 -19.99 0.12 -12.05
CA ASP A 77 -21.01 -0.90 -11.88
C ASP A 77 -22.43 -0.29 -11.87
N ALA A 78 -22.65 0.78 -11.11
CA ALA A 78 -23.94 1.47 -11.05
C ALA A 78 -24.43 2.04 -12.40
N PHE A 79 -23.50 2.37 -13.31
CA PHE A 79 -23.81 2.86 -14.66
C PHE A 79 -23.71 1.77 -15.75
N GLY A 80 -23.62 0.49 -15.36
CA GLY A 80 -23.57 -0.63 -16.31
C GLY A 80 -22.25 -0.73 -17.09
N ALA A 81 -21.20 -0.04 -16.64
CA ALA A 81 -19.85 -0.18 -17.18
C ALA A 81 -19.11 -1.31 -16.46
N ARG A 82 -18.22 -2.01 -17.17
CA ARG A 82 -17.39 -3.05 -16.55
C ARG A 82 -16.52 -2.45 -15.43
N PRO A 83 -16.30 -3.17 -14.31
CA PRO A 83 -15.26 -2.82 -13.34
C PRO A 83 -13.88 -2.69 -14.00
N LEU A 84 -12.99 -1.95 -13.36
CA LEU A 84 -11.60 -1.86 -13.82
C LEU A 84 -10.90 -3.22 -13.70
N THR A 85 -10.00 -3.52 -14.64
CA THR A 85 -9.08 -4.65 -14.51
C THR A 85 -8.07 -4.39 -13.38
N ILE A 86 -7.32 -5.42 -12.98
CA ILE A 86 -6.31 -5.28 -11.92
C ILE A 86 -5.24 -4.25 -12.34
N GLU A 87 -4.83 -4.26 -13.59
CA GLU A 87 -3.83 -3.33 -14.16
C GLU A 87 -4.37 -1.90 -14.18
N GLU A 88 -5.63 -1.71 -14.60
CA GLU A 88 -6.30 -0.41 -14.60
C GLU A 88 -6.44 0.13 -13.16
N LYS A 89 -6.75 -0.73 -12.19
CA LYS A 89 -6.80 -0.38 -10.76
C LYS A 89 -5.44 0.06 -10.25
N ARG A 90 -4.38 -0.69 -10.54
CA ARG A 90 -3.00 -0.34 -10.16
C ARG A 90 -2.63 1.02 -10.72
N LYS A 91 -2.86 1.24 -12.02
CA LYS A 91 -2.58 2.51 -12.69
C LYS A 91 -3.33 3.67 -12.03
N ALA A 92 -4.66 3.55 -11.88
CA ALA A 92 -5.50 4.59 -11.27
C ALA A 92 -5.10 4.89 -9.82
N PHE A 93 -4.72 3.86 -9.07
CA PHE A 93 -4.18 3.99 -7.72
C PHE A 93 -2.89 4.82 -7.71
N TYR A 94 -1.89 4.45 -8.52
CA TYR A 94 -0.59 5.13 -8.54
C TYR A 94 -0.70 6.57 -9.00
N GLU A 95 -1.44 6.84 -10.08
CA GLU A 95 -1.68 8.20 -10.58
C GLU A 95 -2.32 9.08 -9.49
N THR A 96 -3.30 8.54 -8.76
CA THR A 96 -3.96 9.28 -7.68
C THR A 96 -3.04 9.47 -6.48
N TYR A 97 -2.27 8.44 -6.10
CA TYR A 97 -1.34 8.49 -4.98
C TYR A 97 -0.27 9.55 -5.21
N VAL A 98 0.38 9.52 -6.37
CA VAL A 98 1.42 10.47 -6.78
C VAL A 98 0.88 11.88 -6.87
N ALA A 99 -0.27 12.07 -7.54
CA ALA A 99 -0.90 13.38 -7.62
C ALA A 99 -1.22 13.97 -6.24
N SER A 100 -1.55 13.12 -5.27
CA SER A 100 -1.85 13.54 -3.88
C SER A 100 -0.61 13.92 -3.08
N LEU A 101 0.59 13.47 -3.48
CA LEU A 101 1.87 13.85 -2.88
C LEU A 101 2.46 15.15 -3.46
N GLY A 102 1.94 15.63 -4.59
CA GLY A 102 2.45 16.84 -5.25
C GLY A 102 3.83 16.64 -5.87
N TRP A 103 4.71 17.64 -5.80
CA TRP A 103 6.05 17.62 -6.43
C TRP A 103 6.94 16.45 -5.96
N GLU A 104 6.78 16.01 -4.71
CA GLU A 104 7.49 14.85 -4.14
C GLU A 104 7.02 13.52 -4.77
N GLY A 105 5.75 13.45 -5.18
CA GLY A 105 5.20 12.28 -5.86
C GLY A 105 5.78 12.08 -7.26
N TRP A 106 6.09 13.16 -7.97
CA TRP A 106 6.70 13.09 -9.30
C TRP A 106 8.09 12.46 -9.27
N LEU A 107 8.90 12.74 -8.24
CA LEU A 107 10.20 12.10 -8.02
C LEU A 107 10.10 10.59 -7.75
N ILE A 108 8.95 10.14 -7.24
CA ILE A 108 8.67 8.72 -7.05
C ILE A 108 8.29 8.10 -8.40
N MET A 109 7.47 8.73 -9.23
CA MET A 109 7.17 8.16 -10.57
C MET A 109 8.39 8.08 -11.48
N ASP A 110 9.23 9.11 -11.48
CA ASP A 110 10.47 9.14 -12.28
C ASP A 110 11.37 7.92 -11.94
N ARG A 111 11.50 7.62 -10.64
CA ARG A 111 12.27 6.47 -10.16
C ARG A 111 11.64 5.11 -10.51
N TRP A 112 10.31 5.03 -10.57
CA TRP A 112 9.60 3.79 -10.86
C TRP A 112 9.52 3.50 -12.36
N GLU A 113 9.48 4.52 -13.22
CA GLU A 113 9.66 4.35 -14.66
C GLU A 113 11.06 3.75 -14.95
N ASP A 114 12.10 4.25 -14.26
CA ASP A 114 13.45 3.74 -14.40
C ASP A 114 13.61 2.27 -13.93
N GLU A 115 12.99 1.87 -12.82
CA GLU A 115 13.08 0.48 -12.31
C GLU A 115 12.29 -0.53 -13.17
N ILE A 116 11.12 -0.17 -13.70
CA ILE A 116 10.35 -1.04 -14.61
C ILE A 116 11.04 -1.15 -15.97
N ILE A 117 11.67 -0.07 -16.47
CA ILE A 117 12.48 -0.11 -17.68
C ILE A 117 13.73 -0.97 -17.45
N LEU A 118 14.42 -0.87 -16.29
CA LEU A 118 15.60 -1.67 -15.99
C LEU A 118 15.28 -3.16 -15.85
N GLU A 119 14.20 -3.53 -15.14
CA GLU A 119 13.81 -4.95 -15.00
C GLU A 119 13.32 -5.53 -16.34
N SER A 120 12.63 -4.73 -17.16
CA SER A 120 12.24 -5.15 -18.52
C SER A 120 13.45 -5.28 -19.45
N TYR A 121 14.45 -4.39 -19.35
CA TYR A 121 15.70 -4.49 -20.11
C TYR A 121 16.58 -5.67 -19.65
N LEU A 122 16.68 -5.93 -18.35
CA LEU A 122 17.42 -7.07 -17.78
C LEU A 122 16.78 -8.41 -18.13
N PHE A 123 15.44 -8.46 -18.20
CA PHE A 123 14.70 -9.62 -18.69
C PHE A 123 14.95 -9.87 -20.19
N LEU A 124 14.85 -8.82 -21.03
CA LEU A 124 15.10 -8.93 -22.48
C LEU A 124 16.58 -9.18 -22.85
N MET A 125 17.52 -8.74 -22.01
CA MET A 125 18.96 -8.97 -22.19
C MET A 125 19.44 -10.29 -21.55
N GLY A 126 18.67 -10.85 -20.60
CA GLY A 126 18.93 -12.14 -19.96
C GLY A 126 18.54 -13.35 -20.82
N ASP A 127 17.60 -13.18 -21.75
CA ASP A 127 17.16 -14.22 -22.71
C ASP A 127 18.00 -14.26 -24.01
N MET A 128 19.11 -13.52 -24.09
CA MET A 128 20.04 -13.51 -25.23
C MET A 128 21.40 -14.19 -24.96
N ASN A 129 21.47 -15.14 -24.01
CA ASN A 129 22.61 -16.05 -23.86
C ASN A 129 22.18 -17.50 -23.69
#